data_AF-A0A2V6KHV4-F1
#
_entry.id   AF-A0A2V6KHV4-F1
#
_cell.length_a   1.000
_cell.length_b   1.000
_cell.length_c   1.000
_cell.angle_alpha   90.00
_cell.angle_beta   90.00
_cell.angle_gamma   90.00
#
_symmetry.space_group_name_H-M   'P 1'
#
loop_
_entity.id
_entity.type
_entity.pdbx_description
1 polymer ?
#
loop_
_entity_poly.entity_id
_entity_poly.type
_entity_poly.pdbx_seq_one_letter_code
_entity_poly.pdbx_strand_id
1 'polypeptide(L)'
;MTVFLGCGFAAKYREGGGNFSVPLQWMLGLRRLKLDAVWVELLPAARNLRDDEAKIDNFRRQLRGHGLAGRYCLLYQKPANDVHDLDAIRCIGISKRELLDRLAGPNTLLNLCYSIHPPLLLQFERRIFCDLDPSEIFYWMTKVEMGQSHHHQFWMIGLNVHSPECGLP
;
A
#
# COMPACT_ATOMS: atom_id res chain seq x y z
N MET A 1 -2.92 -9.75 15.03
CA MET A 1 -2.36 -8.49 14.52
C MET A 1 -2.56 -8.47 13.02
N THR A 2 -3.18 -7.42 12.48
CA THR A 2 -3.39 -7.25 11.04
C THR A 2 -2.15 -6.62 10.41
N VAL A 3 -1.68 -7.15 9.28
CA VAL A 3 -0.63 -6.53 8.47
C VAL A 3 -1.28 -5.84 7.27
N PHE A 4 -1.18 -4.54 7.20
CA PHE A 4 -1.63 -3.77 6.04
C PHE A 4 -0.48 -3.57 5.07
N LEU A 5 -0.70 -3.87 3.80
CA LEU A 5 0.20 -3.50 2.72
C LEU A 5 -0.37 -2.27 2.02
N GLY A 6 0.20 -1.10 2.30
CA GLY A 6 -0.18 0.16 1.67
C GLY A 6 0.50 0.32 0.33
N CYS A 7 -0.28 0.60 -0.71
CA CYS A 7 0.18 0.79 -2.09
C CYS A 7 -0.73 1.79 -2.81
N GLY A 8 -0.23 2.45 -3.84
CA GLY A 8 -0.96 3.48 -4.59
C GLY A 8 -0.50 3.56 -6.04
N PHE A 9 -0.04 2.44 -6.60
CA PHE A 9 0.49 2.37 -7.96
C PHE A 9 0.03 1.17 -8.78
N ALA A 10 -0.56 0.15 -8.16
CA ALA A 10 -0.95 -1.07 -8.85
C ALA A 10 -2.28 -0.92 -9.60
N ALA A 11 -3.28 -0.26 -9.00
CA ALA A 11 -4.56 -0.03 -9.65
C ALA A 11 -4.50 1.11 -10.68
N LYS A 12 -3.62 2.10 -10.47
CA LYS A 12 -3.59 3.33 -11.30
C LYS A 12 -2.99 3.12 -12.69
N TYR A 13 -2.02 2.20 -12.84
CA TYR A 13 -1.22 2.04 -14.05
C TYR A 13 -1.24 0.58 -14.54
N ARG A 14 -2.23 0.25 -15.36
CA ARG A 14 -2.52 -1.13 -15.81
C ARG A 14 -1.51 -1.63 -16.85
N GLU A 15 -0.99 -0.69 -17.63
CA GLU A 15 -0.08 -0.93 -18.75
C GLU A 15 1.38 -1.07 -18.27
N GLY A 16 1.66 -0.65 -17.02
CA GLY A 16 2.97 -0.79 -16.39
C GLY A 16 3.28 -2.24 -16.08
N GLY A 17 4.13 -2.87 -16.90
CA GLY A 17 4.67 -4.19 -16.63
C GLY A 17 5.34 -4.23 -15.26
N GLY A 18 5.05 -5.28 -14.47
CA GLY A 18 5.64 -5.48 -13.15
C GLY A 18 4.96 -4.73 -12.00
N ASN A 19 4.30 -3.58 -12.22
CA ASN A 19 3.73 -2.77 -11.14
C ASN A 19 2.73 -3.53 -10.26
N PHE A 20 1.84 -4.32 -10.86
CA PHE A 20 0.91 -5.15 -10.09
C PHE A 20 1.64 -6.28 -9.35
N SER A 21 2.68 -6.87 -9.95
CA SER A 21 3.40 -8.00 -9.35
C SER A 21 4.15 -7.62 -8.07
N VAL A 22 4.56 -6.36 -7.92
CA VAL A 22 5.32 -5.87 -6.76
C VAL A 22 4.53 -6.03 -5.45
N PRO A 23 3.38 -5.39 -5.22
CA PRO A 23 2.57 -5.63 -4.02
C PRO A 23 1.97 -7.03 -3.97
N LEU A 24 1.73 -7.67 -5.13
CA LEU A 24 1.26 -9.06 -5.16
C LEU A 24 2.24 -10.03 -4.49
N GLN A 25 3.54 -9.97 -4.80
CA GLN A 25 4.53 -10.86 -4.19
C GLN A 25 4.59 -10.67 -2.67
N TRP A 26 4.43 -9.45 -2.16
CA TRP A 26 4.36 -9.18 -0.72
C TRP A 26 3.14 -9.84 -0.10
N MET A 27 1.96 -9.67 -0.70
CA MET A 27 0.73 -10.32 -0.23
C MET A 27 0.84 -11.85 -0.24
N LEU A 28 1.44 -12.43 -1.28
CA LEU A 28 1.67 -13.87 -1.37
C LEU A 28 2.67 -14.36 -0.31
N GLY A 29 3.74 -13.59 -0.06
CA GLY A 29 4.72 -13.86 0.99
C GLY A 29 4.11 -13.81 2.40
N LEU A 30 3.37 -12.75 2.71
CA LEU A 30 2.64 -12.61 3.98
C LEU A 30 1.65 -13.75 4.19
N ARG A 31 0.95 -14.17 3.12
CA ARG A 31 0.06 -15.34 3.14
C ARG A 31 0.82 -16.63 3.41
N ARG A 32 2.00 -16.83 2.80
CA ARG A 32 2.85 -18.01 3.05
C ARG A 32 3.35 -18.05 4.50
N LEU A 33 3.59 -16.90 5.10
CA LEU A 33 3.89 -16.73 6.52
C LEU A 33 2.67 -16.88 7.44
N LYS A 34 1.48 -17.14 6.87
CA LYS A 34 0.19 -17.28 7.59
C LYS A 34 -0.20 -16.03 8.38
N LEU A 35 0.24 -14.86 7.94
CA LEU A 35 -0.12 -13.57 8.54
C LEU A 35 -1.48 -13.10 7.99
N ASP A 36 -2.24 -12.41 8.85
CA ASP A 36 -3.50 -11.77 8.46
C ASP A 36 -3.21 -10.47 7.72
N ALA A 37 -3.09 -10.57 6.39
CA ALA A 37 -2.71 -9.45 5.54
C ALA A 37 -3.90 -8.83 4.78
N VAL A 38 -3.92 -7.50 4.68
CA VAL A 38 -4.88 -6.73 3.87
C VAL A 38 -4.11 -5.76 2.98
N TRP A 39 -4.35 -5.81 1.67
CA TRP A 39 -3.81 -4.85 0.71
C TRP A 39 -4.68 -3.58 0.68
N VAL A 40 -4.14 -2.45 1.11
CA VAL A 40 -4.76 -1.14 1.00
C VAL A 40 -4.22 -0.43 -0.25
N GLU A 41 -5.05 -0.31 -1.29
CA GLU A 41 -4.66 0.28 -2.57
C GLU A 41 -5.31 1.65 -2.77
N LEU A 42 -4.52 2.71 -2.88
CA LEU A 42 -5.03 4.03 -3.24
C LEU A 42 -5.23 4.16 -4.76
N LEU A 43 -6.42 4.61 -5.16
CA LEU A 43 -6.70 5.00 -6.54
C LEU A 43 -7.29 6.42 -6.55
N PRO A 44 -6.49 7.45 -6.85
CA PRO A 44 -6.99 8.79 -7.10
C PRO A 44 -7.81 8.82 -8.39
N ALA A 45 -8.94 9.52 -8.37
CA ALA A 45 -9.81 9.65 -9.54
C ALA A 45 -9.10 10.36 -10.69
N ALA A 46 -9.18 9.78 -11.89
CA ALA A 46 -8.77 10.44 -13.12
C ALA A 46 -9.85 11.40 -13.62
N ARG A 47 -9.54 12.15 -14.68
CA ARG A 47 -10.50 13.04 -15.34
C ARG A 47 -11.67 12.27 -15.99
N ASN A 48 -11.48 11.00 -16.34
CA ASN A 48 -12.46 10.15 -17.00
C ASN A 48 -12.95 9.04 -16.07
N LEU A 49 -14.23 9.10 -15.69
CA LEU A 49 -14.85 8.12 -14.80
C LEU A 49 -14.91 6.71 -15.38
N ARG A 50 -15.02 6.57 -16.71
CA ARG A 50 -15.02 5.24 -17.34
C ARG A 50 -13.66 4.57 -17.22
N ASP A 51 -12.58 5.35 -17.26
CA ASP A 51 -11.23 4.82 -17.09
C ASP A 51 -11.00 4.39 -15.64
N ASP A 52 -11.52 5.16 -14.67
CA ASP A 52 -11.48 4.78 -13.25
C ASP A 52 -12.23 3.47 -12.99
N GLU A 53 -13.45 3.33 -13.53
CA GLU A 53 -14.22 2.08 -13.42
C GLU A 53 -13.46 0.90 -14.06
N ALA A 54 -12.87 1.10 -15.24
CA ALA A 54 -12.08 0.07 -15.89
C ALA A 54 -10.83 -0.34 -15.08
N LYS A 55 -10.19 0.60 -14.36
CA LYS A 55 -9.08 0.33 -13.44
C LYS A 55 -9.54 -0.45 -12.22
N ILE A 56 -10.62 -0.02 -11.58
CA ILE A 56 -11.23 -0.69 -10.42
C ILE A 56 -11.60 -2.14 -10.78
N ASP A 57 -12.26 -2.34 -11.92
CA ASP A 57 -12.69 -3.66 -12.35
C ASP A 57 -11.51 -4.56 -12.73
N ASN A 58 -10.48 -4.01 -13.38
CA ASN A 58 -9.25 -4.75 -13.63
C ASN A 58 -8.61 -5.23 -12.31
N PHE A 59 -8.43 -4.32 -11.36
CA PHE A 59 -7.83 -4.62 -10.06
C PHE A 59 -8.62 -5.70 -9.30
N ARG A 60 -9.96 -5.59 -9.27
CA ARG A 60 -10.86 -6.60 -8.72
C ARG A 60 -10.69 -7.97 -9.36
N ARG A 61 -10.60 -8.02 -10.70
CA ARG A 61 -10.39 -9.27 -11.45
C ARG A 61 -9.05 -9.91 -11.09
N GLN A 62 -7.98 -9.11 -11.05
CA GLN A 62 -6.64 -9.58 -10.70
C GLN A 62 -6.60 -10.17 -9.29
N LEU A 63 -7.12 -9.44 -8.29
CA LEU A 63 -7.14 -9.93 -6.91
C LEU A 63 -7.98 -11.20 -6.75
N ARG A 64 -9.12 -11.31 -7.44
CA ARG A 64 -9.89 -12.56 -7.45
C ARG A 64 -9.09 -13.71 -8.05
N GLY A 65 -8.39 -13.49 -9.17
CA GLY A 65 -7.54 -14.49 -9.81
C GLY A 65 -6.44 -15.05 -8.90
N HIS A 66 -5.96 -14.25 -7.95
CA HIS A 66 -4.93 -14.66 -6.97
C HIS A 66 -5.49 -15.12 -5.60
N GLY A 67 -6.81 -15.23 -5.47
CA GLY A 67 -7.47 -15.65 -4.22
C GLY A 67 -7.42 -14.59 -3.12
N LEU A 68 -7.39 -13.31 -3.49
CA LEU A 68 -7.31 -12.15 -2.59
C LEU A 68 -8.61 -11.33 -2.53
N ALA A 69 -9.73 -11.86 -3.04
CA ALA A 69 -11.00 -11.11 -3.15
C ALA A 69 -11.55 -10.55 -1.83
N GLY A 70 -11.22 -11.16 -0.69
CA GLY A 70 -11.58 -10.67 0.66
C GLY A 70 -10.39 -10.13 1.46
N ARG A 71 -9.28 -9.79 0.79
CA ARG A 71 -8.00 -9.42 1.42
C ARG A 71 -7.47 -8.08 0.91
N TYR A 72 -8.36 -7.19 0.48
CA TYR A 72 -7.99 -5.86 0.03
C TYR A 72 -9.05 -4.81 0.35
N CYS A 73 -8.61 -3.56 0.45
CA CYS A 73 -9.44 -2.37 0.43
C CYS A 73 -8.85 -1.40 -0.61
N LEU A 74 -9.53 -1.22 -1.74
CA LEU A 74 -9.21 -0.17 -2.68
C LEU A 74 -9.90 1.13 -2.23
N LEU A 75 -9.09 2.15 -2.00
CA LEU A 75 -9.44 3.49 -1.57
C LEU A 75 -9.59 4.37 -2.82
N TYR A 76 -10.81 4.45 -3.35
CA TYR A 76 -11.12 5.32 -4.49
C TYR A 76 -11.41 6.73 -3.99
N GLN A 77 -10.56 7.68 -4.35
CA GLN A 77 -10.60 9.06 -3.85
C GLN A 77 -11.00 10.02 -4.98
N LYS A 78 -12.17 10.65 -4.82
CA LYS A 78 -12.73 11.58 -5.79
C LYS A 78 -13.24 12.84 -5.07
N PRO A 79 -12.67 14.03 -5.30
CA PRO A 79 -11.54 14.31 -6.20
C PRO A 79 -10.21 13.74 -5.69
N ALA A 80 -9.23 13.58 -6.57
CA ALA A 80 -7.86 13.22 -6.19
C ALA A 80 -7.26 14.28 -5.24
N ASN A 81 -6.60 13.84 -4.17
CA ASN A 81 -6.01 14.70 -3.15
C ASN A 81 -4.88 13.96 -2.41
N ASP A 82 -3.86 14.67 -1.95
CA ASP A 82 -2.77 14.10 -1.16
C ASP A 82 -3.20 13.73 0.26
N VAL A 83 -4.34 14.24 0.74
CA VAL A 83 -4.91 13.95 2.06
C VAL A 83 -5.84 12.74 2.01
N HIS A 84 -5.49 11.67 2.73
CA HIS A 84 -6.28 10.43 2.74
C HIS A 84 -7.27 10.41 3.91
N ASP A 85 -8.39 11.10 3.72
CA ASP A 85 -9.51 11.08 4.65
C ASP A 85 -10.47 9.93 4.32
N LEU A 86 -10.59 8.95 5.22
CA LEU A 86 -11.49 7.82 5.05
C LEU A 86 -12.97 8.22 4.98
N ASP A 87 -13.36 9.38 5.50
CA ASP A 87 -14.74 9.89 5.41
C ASP A 87 -15.09 10.41 4.02
N ALA A 88 -14.11 10.92 3.29
CA ALA A 88 -14.25 11.36 1.90
C ALA A 88 -13.92 10.27 0.86
N ILE A 89 -13.35 9.13 1.28
CA ILE A 89 -12.88 8.05 0.40
C ILE A 89 -13.90 6.91 0.30
N ARG A 90 -14.14 6.45 -0.93
CA ARG A 90 -14.94 5.25 -1.19
C ARG A 90 -14.08 4.00 -1.05
N CYS A 91 -14.44 3.15 -0.10
CA CYS A 91 -13.80 1.84 0.10
C CYS A 91 -14.45 0.78 -0.83
N ILE A 92 -13.61 -0.03 -1.48
CA ILE A 92 -14.00 -1.12 -2.38
C ILE A 92 -13.24 -2.39 -2.00
N GLY A 93 -13.93 -3.53 -1.85
CA GLY A 93 -13.34 -4.76 -1.34
C GLY A 93 -13.93 -5.08 0.03
N ILE A 94 -13.08 -5.19 1.07
CA ILE A 94 -13.56 -5.20 2.44
C ILE A 94 -14.33 -3.91 2.75
N SER A 95 -15.33 -4.01 3.63
CA SER A 95 -16.16 -2.85 3.98
C SER A 95 -15.35 -1.80 4.75
N LYS A 96 -15.76 -0.52 4.69
CA LYS A 96 -15.16 0.53 5.51
C LYS A 96 -15.22 0.19 7.01
N ARG A 97 -16.30 -0.44 7.47
CA ARG A 97 -16.43 -0.91 8.86
C ARG A 97 -15.38 -1.97 9.19
N GLU A 98 -15.21 -2.98 8.35
CA GLU A 98 -14.17 -4.00 8.56
C GLU A 98 -12.76 -3.40 8.56
N LEU A 99 -12.48 -2.42 7.68
CA LEU A 99 -11.21 -1.70 7.70
C LEU A 99 -11.00 -0.98 9.04
N LEU A 100 -12.00 -0.26 9.54
CA LEU A 100 -11.94 0.44 10.82
C LEU A 100 -11.79 -0.52 12.01
N ASP A 101 -12.51 -1.65 12.00
CA ASP A 101 -12.41 -2.67 13.05
C ASP A 101 -10.99 -3.25 13.12
N ARG A 102 -10.36 -3.48 11.97
CA ARG A 102 -8.96 -3.94 11.88
C ARG A 102 -7.95 -2.86 12.30
N LEU A 103 -8.24 -1.58 12.05
CA LEU A 103 -7.42 -0.45 12.48
C LEU A 103 -7.51 -0.20 13.99
N ALA A 104 -8.66 -0.49 14.61
CA ALA A 104 -8.85 -0.38 16.05
C ALA A 104 -8.11 -1.47 16.85
N GLY A 105 -7.85 -2.62 16.21
CA GLY A 105 -7.06 -3.70 16.78
C GLY A 105 -5.56 -3.58 16.49
N PRO A 106 -4.72 -4.49 17.04
CA PRO A 106 -3.29 -4.44 16.82
C PRO A 106 -2.92 -4.57 15.35
N ASN A 107 -2.15 -3.63 14.82
CA ASN A 107 -1.85 -3.58 13.39
C ASN A 107 -0.47 -3.02 13.03
N THR A 108 -0.03 -3.31 11.81
CA THR A 108 1.21 -2.77 11.24
C THR A 108 0.98 -2.45 9.77
N LEU A 109 1.33 -1.24 9.35
CA LEU A 109 1.36 -0.82 7.96
C LEU A 109 2.77 -0.98 7.38
N LEU A 110 2.87 -1.73 6.30
CA LEU A 110 3.97 -1.74 5.35
C LEU A 110 3.60 -0.79 4.21
N ASN A 111 4.07 0.46 4.28
CA ASN A 111 3.70 1.53 3.35
C ASN A 111 4.69 1.58 2.19
N LEU A 112 4.36 0.92 1.09
CA LEU A 112 5.22 0.85 -0.09
C LEU A 112 5.27 2.20 -0.80
N CYS A 113 6.47 2.68 -1.11
CA CYS A 113 6.70 3.90 -1.90
C CYS A 113 5.91 5.12 -1.39
N TYR A 114 5.83 5.28 -0.06
CA TYR A 114 5.08 6.38 0.58
C TYR A 114 3.57 6.43 0.28
N SER A 115 2.95 5.37 -0.26
CA SER A 115 1.64 5.47 -0.92
C SER A 115 0.46 5.91 -0.04
N ILE A 116 0.51 5.72 1.28
CA ILE A 116 -0.56 6.10 2.21
C ILE A 116 -0.13 7.31 3.05
N HIS A 117 -0.88 8.41 2.97
CA HIS A 117 -0.64 9.67 3.65
C HIS A 117 -1.62 9.92 4.82
N PRO A 118 -1.32 10.90 5.71
CA PRO A 118 -2.27 11.37 6.72
C PRO A 118 -3.59 11.91 6.11
N PRO A 119 -4.70 11.89 6.87
CA PRO A 119 -4.83 11.41 8.24
C PRO A 119 -4.89 9.88 8.37
N LEU A 120 -5.24 9.13 7.30
CA LEU A 120 -5.32 7.66 7.35
C LEU A 120 -4.01 7.03 7.84
N LEU A 121 -2.86 7.50 7.37
CA LEU A 121 -1.55 7.00 7.82
C LEU A 121 -1.45 6.99 9.36
N LEU A 122 -1.97 8.00 10.04
CA LEU A 122 -1.85 8.13 11.50
C LEU A 122 -2.74 7.17 12.28
N GLN A 123 -3.68 6.48 11.62
CA GLN A 123 -4.56 5.50 12.25
C GLN A 123 -3.90 4.13 12.44
N PHE A 124 -2.75 3.88 11.81
CA PHE A 124 -2.02 2.63 11.97
C PHE A 124 -1.11 2.67 13.20
N GLU A 125 -1.13 1.60 14.01
CA GLU A 125 -0.37 1.50 15.26
C GLU A 125 1.14 1.47 14.99
N ARG A 126 1.59 0.61 14.06
CA ARG A 126 2.97 0.60 13.58
C ARG A 126 3.02 0.98 12.11
N ARG A 127 3.97 1.84 11.73
CA ARG A 127 4.05 2.44 10.40
C ARG A 127 5.46 2.29 9.90
N ILE A 128 5.64 1.43 8.91
CA ILE A 128 6.93 1.11 8.32
C ILE A 128 6.90 1.66 6.90
N PHE A 129 7.81 2.57 6.60
CA PHE A 129 8.04 3.04 5.26
C PHE A 129 8.87 2.00 4.52
N CYS A 130 8.43 1.57 3.35
CA CYS A 130 9.15 0.60 2.53
C CYS A 130 9.54 1.27 1.20
N ASP A 131 10.80 1.65 1.09
CA ASP A 131 11.41 2.10 -0.17
C ASP A 131 11.74 0.88 -1.03
N LEU A 132 11.25 0.89 -2.26
CA LEU A 132 11.49 -0.19 -3.21
C LEU A 132 12.62 0.14 -4.19
N ASP A 133 13.01 1.41 -4.26
CA ASP A 133 14.08 1.88 -5.11
C ASP A 133 15.34 2.16 -4.27
N PRO A 134 16.54 1.85 -4.78
CA PRO A 134 17.75 2.24 -4.09
C PRO A 134 17.96 3.75 -4.20
N SER A 135 18.19 4.40 -3.06
CA SER A 135 18.90 5.68 -2.89
C SER A 135 18.24 7.01 -3.29
N GLU A 136 17.38 7.10 -4.32
CA GLU A 136 16.89 8.41 -4.81
C GLU A 136 15.96 9.10 -3.79
N ILE A 137 14.90 8.41 -3.35
CA ILE A 137 13.92 8.96 -2.41
C ILE A 137 14.60 9.28 -1.08
N PHE A 138 15.51 8.42 -0.63
CA PHE A 138 16.25 8.65 0.61
C PHE A 138 17.10 9.92 0.57
N TYR A 139 17.79 10.20 -0.54
CA TYR A 139 18.55 11.44 -0.68
C TYR A 139 17.65 12.65 -0.42
N TRP A 140 16.47 12.69 -1.05
CA TRP A 140 15.52 13.79 -0.87
C TRP A 140 14.94 13.85 0.55
N MET A 141 14.66 12.71 1.18
CA MET A 141 14.22 12.67 2.59
C MET A 141 15.26 13.23 3.57
N THR A 142 16.55 13.27 3.22
CA THR A 142 17.56 13.98 4.03
C THR A 142 17.55 15.50 3.85
N LYS A 143 16.90 16.01 2.81
CA LYS A 143 16.88 17.43 2.42
C LYS A 143 15.55 18.11 2.70
N VAL A 144 14.45 17.36 2.63
CA VAL A 144 13.09 17.88 2.71
C VAL A 144 12.18 16.87 3.41
N GLU A 145 11.24 17.38 4.21
CA GLU A 145 10.14 16.59 4.74
C GLU A 145 9.19 16.20 3.59
N MET A 146 9.23 14.93 3.22
CA MET A 146 8.37 14.28 2.23
C MET A 146 7.28 13.44 2.91
N GLY A 147 7.14 13.56 4.23
CA GLY A 147 6.19 12.84 5.07
C GLY A 147 6.75 11.59 5.76
N GLN A 148 8.04 11.30 5.57
CA GLN A 148 8.78 10.26 6.26
C GLN A 148 8.64 10.36 7.78
N SER A 149 8.55 11.57 8.35
CA SER A 149 8.44 11.79 9.79
C SER A 149 7.21 11.15 10.45
N HIS A 150 6.20 10.76 9.66
CA HIS A 150 5.01 10.09 10.16
C HIS A 150 5.22 8.58 10.37
N HIS A 151 6.36 8.00 9.98
CA HIS A 151 6.66 6.57 10.14
C HIS A 151 7.56 6.28 11.34
N HIS A 152 7.46 5.07 11.87
CA HIS A 152 8.28 4.60 12.99
C HIS A 152 9.58 3.90 12.52
N GLN A 153 9.57 3.33 11.31
CA GLN A 153 10.71 2.61 10.75
C GLN A 153 10.81 2.84 9.24
N PHE A 154 12.02 2.69 8.71
CA PHE A 154 12.33 2.82 7.28
C PHE A 154 13.07 1.58 6.82
N TRP A 155 12.49 0.87 5.86
CA TRP A 155 13.06 -0.29 5.20
C TRP A 155 13.34 0.09 3.75
N MET A 156 14.52 -0.22 3.24
CA MET A 156 14.90 0.04 1.85
C MET A 156 15.58 -1.20 1.30
N ILE A 157 15.32 -1.49 0.02
CA ILE A 157 16.09 -2.48 -0.71
C ILE A 157 17.57 -2.12 -0.64
N GLY A 158 18.41 -3.10 -0.32
CA GLY A 158 19.86 -2.90 -0.25
C GLY A 158 20.44 -2.56 1.13
N LEU A 159 19.63 -2.21 2.15
CA LEU A 159 20.16 -1.86 3.49
C LEU A 159 21.01 -2.98 4.12
N ASN A 160 20.65 -4.22 3.85
CA ASN A 160 21.34 -5.38 4.39
C ASN A 160 22.40 -5.93 3.44
N VAL A 161 22.67 -5.30 2.29
CA VAL A 161 23.74 -5.76 1.38
C VAL A 161 25.06 -5.75 2.13
N HIS A 162 25.79 -6.87 2.06
CA HIS A 162 27.00 -7.18 2.84
C HIS A 162 26.80 -7.50 4.34
N SER A 163 25.56 -7.54 4.85
CA SER A 163 25.29 -8.11 6.16
C SER A 163 25.58 -9.62 6.16
N PRO A 164 26.19 -10.19 7.21
CA PRO A 164 26.38 -11.64 7.34
C PRO A 164 25.09 -12.45 7.22
N GLU A 165 23.95 -11.85 7.55
CA GLU A 165 22.62 -12.47 7.46
C GLU A 165 21.93 -12.25 6.09
N CYS A 166 22.54 -11.45 5.21
CA CYS A 166 22.04 -11.19 3.86
C CYS A 166 22.73 -12.12 2.87
N GLY A 167 22.26 -13.37 2.80
CA GLY A 167 22.69 -14.36 1.82
C GLY A 167 22.12 -14.10 0.43
N LEU A 168 22.31 -12.89 -0.11
CA LEU A 168 22.17 -12.68 -1.54
C LEU A 168 23.28 -13.51 -2.24
N PRO A 169 22.98 -14.28 -3.29
CA PRO A 169 24.01 -14.93 -4.10
C PRO A 169 24.94 -13.92 -4.77
#